data_AF-A0A7S0P3B9-F1
#
_entry.id   AF-A0A7S0P3B9-F1
#
_cell.length_a   1.000
_cell.length_b   1.000
_cell.length_c   1.000
_cell.angle_alpha   90.00
_cell.angle_beta   90.00
_cell.angle_gamma   90.00
#
_symmetry.space_group_name_H-M   'P 1'
#
loop_
_entity.id
_entity.type
_entity.pdbx_description
1 polymer ?
#
loop_
_entity_poly.entity_id
_entity_poly.type
_entity_poly.pdbx_seq_one_letter_code
_entity_poly.pdbx_strand_id
1 'polypeptide(L)'
;LAPRLGALLACGTSICGVTAISAVAPAIGATTGEVAVAVANVVAFGSIGMLAYPHLAHALFPPGESQSIGLFLGLAVHDTAQVMGCAASYAEQYSDAAVVGAAAVA
;
A
#
# COMPACT_ATOMS: atom_id res chain seq x y z
N LEU A 1 -13.71 -18.96 6.04
CA LEU A 1 -13.95 -17.57 5.61
C LEU A 1 -15.20 -17.55 4.73
N ALA A 2 -16.09 -16.56 4.84
CA ALA A 2 -17.19 -16.45 3.87
C ALA A 2 -16.61 -16.33 2.45
N PRO A 3 -17.12 -17.07 1.45
CA PRO A 3 -16.50 -17.15 0.12
C PRO A 3 -16.37 -15.78 -0.56
N ARG A 4 -17.32 -14.87 -0.31
CA ARG A 4 -17.29 -13.49 -0.81
C ARG A 4 -16.19 -12.66 -0.15
N LEU A 5 -16.09 -12.70 1.18
CA LEU A 5 -15.02 -12.00 1.91
C LEU A 5 -13.63 -12.45 1.46
N GLY A 6 -13.45 -13.76 1.22
CA GLY A 6 -12.18 -14.28 0.68
C GLY A 6 -11.86 -13.74 -0.70
N ALA A 7 -12.85 -13.65 -1.60
CA ALA A 7 -12.67 -13.06 -2.92
C ALA A 7 -12.32 -11.57 -2.84
N LEU A 8 -12.96 -10.80 -1.95
CA LEU A 8 -12.67 -9.38 -1.74
C LEU A 8 -11.25 -9.15 -1.20
N LEU A 9 -10.83 -9.94 -0.22
CA LEU A 9 -9.47 -9.84 0.31
C LEU A 9 -8.45 -10.20 -0.76
N ALA A 10 -8.66 -11.31 -1.48
CA ALA A 10 -7.78 -11.75 -2.54
C ALA A 10 -7.66 -10.70 -3.66
N CYS A 11 -8.77 -10.13 -4.14
CA CYS A 11 -8.72 -9.11 -5.19
C CYS A 11 -8.11 -7.79 -4.69
N GLY A 12 -8.46 -7.36 -3.46
CA GLY A 12 -7.89 -6.17 -2.84
C GLY A 12 -6.38 -6.25 -2.70
N THR A 13 -5.86 -7.37 -2.21
CA THR A 13 -4.41 -7.55 -1.99
C THR A 13 -3.61 -7.85 -3.25
N SER A 14 -4.23 -8.17 -4.39
CA SER A 14 -3.50 -8.53 -5.62
C SER A 14 -3.52 -7.46 -6.70
N ILE A 15 -4.39 -6.44 -6.60
CA ILE A 15 -4.60 -5.46 -7.66
C ILE A 15 -4.26 -4.04 -7.18
N CYS A 16 -5.20 -3.34 -6.52
CA CYS A 16 -5.04 -1.93 -6.16
C CYS A 16 -5.75 -1.58 -4.83
N GLY A 17 -5.83 -2.56 -3.93
CA GLY A 17 -6.39 -2.35 -2.59
C GLY A 17 -7.89 -2.07 -2.63
N VAL A 18 -8.27 -0.90 -2.10
CA VAL A 18 -9.67 -0.51 -1.89
C VAL A 18 -10.43 -0.36 -3.21
N THR A 19 -9.76 0.14 -4.25
CA THR A 19 -10.39 0.35 -5.56
C THR A 19 -10.85 -0.99 -6.17
N ALA A 20 -10.03 -2.03 -6.07
CA ALA A 20 -10.38 -3.38 -6.52
C ALA A 20 -11.54 -3.98 -5.71
N ILE A 21 -11.54 -3.80 -4.39
CA ILE A 21 -12.65 -4.26 -3.52
C ILE A 21 -13.96 -3.60 -3.95
N SER A 22 -13.95 -2.28 -4.17
CA SER A 22 -15.15 -1.53 -4.55
C SER A 22 -15.70 -1.93 -5.92
N ALA A 23 -14.82 -2.27 -6.87
CA ALA A 23 -15.21 -2.75 -8.20
C ALA A 23 -15.79 -4.17 -8.19
N VAL A 24 -15.23 -5.08 -7.38
CA VAL A 24 -15.63 -6.49 -7.33
C VAL A 24 -16.88 -6.73 -6.47
N ALA A 25 -17.05 -5.95 -5.40
CA ALA A 25 -18.16 -6.10 -4.45
C ALA A 25 -19.56 -6.23 -5.10
N PRO A 26 -19.99 -5.36 -6.03
CA PRO A 26 -21.29 -5.49 -6.67
C PRO A 26 -21.39 -6.72 -7.59
N ALA A 27 -20.29 -7.14 -8.23
CA ALA A 27 -20.28 -8.28 -9.15
C ALA A 27 -20.52 -9.62 -8.45
N ILE A 28 -20.12 -9.75 -7.17
CA ILE A 28 -20.29 -10.98 -6.39
C ILE A 28 -21.43 -10.91 -5.35
N GLY A 29 -22.18 -9.79 -5.35
CA GLY A 29 -23.25 -9.53 -4.38
C GLY A 29 -22.75 -9.49 -2.94
N ALA A 30 -21.60 -8.86 -2.70
CA ALA A 30 -21.05 -8.71 -1.35
C ALA A 30 -21.90 -7.77 -0.49
N THR A 31 -22.03 -8.12 0.79
CA THR A 31 -22.72 -7.28 1.77
C THR A 31 -21.82 -6.11 2.19
N THR A 32 -22.44 -5.01 2.64
CA THR A 32 -21.71 -3.84 3.16
C THR A 32 -20.76 -4.21 4.31
N GLY A 33 -21.15 -5.18 5.15
CA GLY A 33 -20.29 -5.67 6.23
C GLY A 33 -19.04 -6.38 5.71
N GLU A 34 -19.16 -7.25 4.69
CA GLU A 34 -18.01 -7.92 4.08
C GLU A 34 -17.06 -6.92 3.40
N VAL A 35 -17.61 -5.92 2.70
CA VAL A 35 -16.83 -4.84 2.08
C VAL A 35 -16.10 -4.03 3.15
N ALA A 36 -16.78 -3.62 4.22
CA ALA A 36 -16.19 -2.85 5.31
C ALA A 36 -15.03 -3.61 5.97
N VAL A 37 -15.20 -4.90 6.26
CA VAL A 37 -14.14 -5.75 6.84
C VAL A 37 -12.96 -5.89 5.87
N ALA A 38 -13.22 -6.10 4.58
CA ALA A 38 -12.15 -6.22 3.58
C ALA A 38 -11.34 -4.93 3.45
N VAL A 39 -12.02 -3.78 3.33
CA VAL A 39 -11.38 -2.45 3.25
C VAL A 39 -10.59 -2.14 4.52
N ALA A 40 -11.19 -2.35 5.69
CA ALA A 40 -10.52 -2.11 6.96
C ALA A 40 -9.23 -2.94 7.08
N ASN A 41 -9.26 -4.20 6.63
CA ASN A 41 -8.07 -5.06 6.64
C ASN A 41 -6.97 -4.51 5.73
N VAL A 42 -7.28 -4.20 4.46
CA VAL A 42 -6.29 -3.65 3.51
C VAL A 42 -5.70 -2.33 4.03
N VAL A 43 -6.56 -1.43 4.51
CA VAL A 43 -6.11 -0.13 5.04
C VAL A 43 -5.24 -0.31 6.28
N ALA A 44 -5.58 -1.24 7.18
CA ALA A 44 -4.80 -1.50 8.38
C ALA A 44 -3.38 -2.00 8.04
N PHE A 45 -3.26 -3.00 7.17
CA PHE A 45 -1.96 -3.51 6.74
C PHE A 45 -1.15 -2.46 5.98
N GLY A 46 -1.77 -1.74 5.06
CA GLY A 46 -1.11 -0.67 4.32
C GLY A 46 -0.67 0.50 5.22
N SER A 47 -1.44 0.83 6.26
CA SER A 47 -1.05 1.86 7.24
C SER A 47 0.14 1.43 8.09
N ILE A 48 0.18 0.16 8.51
CA ILE A 48 1.34 -0.41 9.21
C ILE A 48 2.57 -0.35 8.29
N GLY A 49 2.42 -0.75 7.02
CA GLY A 49 3.48 -0.67 6.02
C GLY A 49 3.97 0.76 5.80
N MET A 50 3.06 1.72 5.63
CA MET A 50 3.38 3.14 5.45
C MET A 50 4.22 3.71 6.59
N LEU A 51 4.00 3.26 7.83
CA LEU A 51 4.77 3.71 9.00
C LEU A 51 6.09 2.94 9.16
N ALA A 52 6.12 1.64 8.84
CA ALA A 52 7.28 0.79 9.09
C ALA A 52 8.29 0.77 7.95
N TYR A 53 7.83 0.83 6.70
CA TYR A 53 8.68 0.68 5.51
C TYR A 53 9.69 1.80 5.28
N PRO A 54 9.48 3.08 5.68
CA PRO A 54 10.52 4.08 5.56
C PRO A 54 11.79 3.69 6.34
N HIS A 55 11.61 3.23 7.57
CA HIS A 55 12.71 2.77 8.42
C HIS A 55 13.35 1.49 7.88
N LEU A 56 12.52 0.55 7.39
CA LEU A 56 13.02 -0.69 6.80
C LEU A 56 13.85 -0.41 5.54
N ALA A 57 13.37 0.45 4.65
CA ALA A 57 14.07 0.82 3.43
C ALA A 57 15.41 1.50 3.75
N HIS A 58 15.43 2.40 4.74
CA HIS A 58 16.68 3.03 5.17
C HIS A 58 17.70 2.04 5.72
N ALA A 59 17.24 0.99 6.40
CA ALA A 59 18.11 -0.06 6.93
C ALA A 59 18.59 -1.03 5.83
N LEU A 60 17.78 -1.23 4.78
CA LEU A 60 18.04 -2.23 3.73
C LEU A 60 18.90 -1.68 2.59
N PHE A 61 18.74 -0.39 2.27
CA PHE A 61 19.42 0.27 1.17
C PHE A 61 20.46 1.27 1.68
N PRO A 62 21.64 1.37 1.03
CA PRO A 62 22.61 2.41 1.32
C PRO A 62 22.01 3.83 1.21
N PRO A 63 22.41 4.77 2.08
CA PRO A 63 22.04 6.17 1.93
C PRO A 63 22.47 6.72 0.56
N GLY A 64 21.55 7.42 -0.12
CA GLY A 64 21.78 7.97 -1.46
C GLY A 64 21.29 7.09 -2.62
N GLU A 65 20.80 5.87 -2.36
CA GLU A 65 20.19 5.02 -3.39
C GLU A 65 18.67 5.30 -3.55
N SER A 66 18.32 6.57 -3.77
CA SER A 66 16.94 7.08 -3.74
C SER A 66 16.00 6.36 -4.70
N GLN A 67 16.53 5.88 -5.84
CA GLN A 67 15.77 5.12 -6.83
C GLN A 67 15.30 3.79 -6.26
N SER A 68 16.21 2.98 -5.71
CA SER A 68 15.89 1.66 -5.15
C SER A 68 15.00 1.77 -3.92
N ILE A 69 15.24 2.77 -3.07
CA ILE A 69 14.36 3.08 -1.93
C ILE A 69 12.96 3.43 -2.41
N GLY A 70 12.82 4.36 -3.36
CA GLY A 70 11.51 4.77 -3.87
C GLY A 70 10.76 3.62 -4.53
N LEU A 71 11.41 2.83 -5.38
CA LEU A 71 10.83 1.62 -5.97
C LEU A 71 10.37 0.61 -4.91
N PHE A 72 11.17 0.38 -3.87
CA PHE A 72 10.78 -0.50 -2.77
C PHE A 72 9.54 0.03 -2.04
N LEU A 73 9.53 1.32 -1.65
CA LEU A 73 8.38 1.92 -0.96
C LEU A 73 7.11 1.91 -1.83
N GLY A 74 7.26 2.12 -3.13
CA GLY A 74 6.17 2.08 -4.10
C GLY A 74 5.57 0.69 -4.32
N LEU A 75 6.41 -0.35 -4.39
CA LEU A 75 5.95 -1.72 -4.61
C LEU A 75 5.47 -2.42 -3.32
N ALA A 76 5.96 -1.99 -2.15
CA ALA A 76 5.66 -2.65 -0.88
C ALA A 76 4.30 -2.27 -0.29
N VAL A 77 3.76 -1.09 -0.60
CA VAL A 77 2.51 -0.57 -0.01
C VAL A 77 1.33 -0.84 -0.95
N HIS A 78 0.25 -1.38 -0.40
CA HIS A 78 -0.94 -1.85 -1.16
C HIS A 78 -1.83 -0.75 -1.76
N ASP A 79 -1.66 0.50 -1.34
CA ASP A 79 -2.54 1.62 -1.72
C ASP A 79 -1.72 2.83 -2.15
N THR A 80 -2.06 3.39 -3.31
CA THR A 80 -1.30 4.49 -3.94
C THR A 80 -1.24 5.75 -3.08
N ALA A 81 -2.31 6.08 -2.34
CA ALA A 81 -2.28 7.24 -1.45
C ALA A 81 -1.30 7.00 -0.27
N GLN A 82 -1.27 5.76 0.25
CA GLN A 82 -0.33 5.37 1.29
C GLN A 82 1.11 5.27 0.79
N VAL A 83 1.35 4.86 -0.47
CA VAL A 83 2.67 4.91 -1.12
C VAL A 83 3.23 6.33 -1.05
N MET A 84 2.45 7.32 -1.49
CA MET A 84 2.89 8.71 -1.50
C MET A 84 3.14 9.24 -0.08
N GLY A 85 2.30 8.88 0.88
CA GLY A 85 2.51 9.22 2.29
C GLY A 85 3.77 8.58 2.88
N CYS A 86 4.06 7.33 2.53
CA CYS A 86 5.25 6.59 2.94
C CYS A 86 6.53 7.25 2.38
N ALA A 87 6.55 7.53 1.07
CA ALA A 87 7.66 8.18 0.40
C ALA A 87 7.89 9.61 0.90
N ALA A 88 6.82 10.39 1.14
CA ALA A 88 6.92 11.72 1.73
C ALA A 88 7.50 11.67 3.15
N SER A 89 7.07 10.69 3.96
CA SER A 89 7.61 10.49 5.31
C SER A 89 9.10 10.13 5.26
N TYR A 90 9.53 9.28 4.32
CA TYR A 90 10.94 8.97 4.12
C TYR A 90 11.74 10.22 3.73
N ALA A 91 11.24 10.97 2.75
CA ALA A 91 11.89 12.17 2.24
C ALA A 91 12.13 13.21 3.33
N GLU A 92 11.16 13.40 4.23
CA GLU A 92 11.29 14.32 5.36
C GLU A 92 12.26 13.81 6.43
N GLN A 93 12.18 12.51 6.79
CA GLN A 93 13.03 11.92 7.84
C GLN A 93 14.51 11.84 7.45
N TYR A 94 14.81 11.54 6.19
CA TYR A 94 16.17 11.29 5.73
C TYR A 94 16.68 12.37 4.76
N SER A 95 15.93 13.46 4.58
CA SER A 95 16.28 14.58 3.70
C SER A 95 16.57 14.16 2.25
N ASP A 96 15.79 13.20 1.74
CA ASP A 96 15.95 12.63 0.40
C ASP A 96 14.64 12.72 -0.40
N ALA A 97 14.41 13.88 -1.03
CA ALA A 97 13.22 14.14 -1.83
C ALA A 97 13.15 13.33 -3.14
N ALA A 98 14.28 12.79 -3.63
CA ALA A 98 14.31 12.06 -4.90
C ALA A 98 13.53 10.73 -4.81
N VAL A 99 13.38 10.18 -3.61
CA VAL A 99 12.59 8.97 -3.32
C VAL A 99 11.13 9.10 -3.73
N VAL A 100 10.54 10.29 -3.59
CA VAL A 100 9.11 10.52 -3.93
C VAL A 100 8.87 10.32 -5.42
N GLY A 101 9.79 10.80 -6.26
CA GLY A 101 9.69 10.63 -7.71
C GLY A 101 9.78 9.16 -8.12
N ALA A 102 10.71 8.41 -7.52
CA ALA A 102 10.87 6.99 -7.81
C ALA A 102 9.69 6.14 -7.32
N ALA A 103 9.12 6.47 -6.15
CA ALA A 103 7.94 5.77 -5.62
C ALA A 103 6.67 5.99 -6.47
N ALA A 104 6.53 7.17 -7.10
CA ALA A 104 5.35 7.51 -7.90
C ALA A 104 5.24 6.75 -9.24
N VAL A 105 6.33 6.13 -9.69
CA VAL A 105 6.40 5.39 -10.98
C VAL A 105 6.21 3.88 -10.77
N ALA A 106 6.14 3.43 -9.51
CA ALA A 106 5.95 2.04 -9.15
C ALA A 106 4.47 1.60 -9.20
#